data_AF-A0AAW0VNJ9-F1
#
_entry.id   AF-A0AAW0VNJ9-F1
#
_cell.length_a   1.000
_cell.length_b   1.000
_cell.length_c   1.000
_cell.angle_alpha   90.00
_cell.angle_beta   90.00
_cell.angle_gamma   90.00
#
_symmetry.space_group_name_H-M   'P 1'
#
loop_
_entity.id
_entity.type
_entity.pdbx_description
1 polymer ?
#
loop_
_entity_poly.entity_id
_entity_poly.type
_entity_poly.pdbx_seq_one_letter_code
_entity_poly.pdbx_strand_id
1 'polypeptide(L)'
;QGNSNSLTTVDISAGFVGITSYRPLVHGILIAIQTFGGRFLTYLAYLMHVISKDEQKERWQQSLCIWWCIRLATISLYLVNVTWQRHHLFIWSVFTPKLLYEGAHVFILCFLTFFMWSVEKACTLLEVTYRFE
;
A
#
# COMPACT_ATOMS: atom_id res chain seq x y z
N GLN A 1 -22.46 -8.32 20.64
CA GLN A 1 -21.32 -8.09 21.55
C GLN A 1 -20.08 -8.60 20.83
N GLY A 2 -19.09 -7.72 20.59
CA GLY A 2 -17.92 -8.01 19.76
C GLY A 2 -17.38 -6.79 18.99
N ASN A 3 -17.26 -5.64 19.67
CA ASN A 3 -16.37 -4.60 19.18
C ASN A 3 -14.94 -5.13 19.32
N SER A 4 -14.11 -5.01 18.27
CA SER A 4 -12.72 -4.55 18.34
C SER A 4 -11.88 -5.20 17.23
N ASN A 5 -11.51 -4.39 16.24
CA ASN A 5 -10.63 -4.70 15.10
C ASN A 5 -11.29 -5.34 13.88
N SER A 6 -12.25 -4.62 13.29
CA SER A 6 -12.54 -4.80 11.87
C SER A 6 -11.25 -4.60 11.07
N LEU A 7 -10.95 -5.54 10.16
CA LEU A 7 -9.95 -5.40 9.11
C LEU A 7 -10.44 -4.34 8.10
N THR A 8 -10.54 -3.08 8.51
CA THR A 8 -11.12 -2.01 7.68
C THR A 8 -10.27 -1.65 6.47
N THR A 9 -9.08 -2.26 6.31
CA THR A 9 -8.21 -2.05 5.15
C THR A 9 -8.64 -2.86 3.94
N VAL A 10 -9.34 -3.98 4.13
CA VAL A 10 -9.81 -4.87 3.06
C VAL A 10 -11.33 -4.99 3.17
N ASP A 11 -12.03 -4.30 2.28
CA ASP A 11 -13.48 -4.36 2.23
C ASP A 11 -13.94 -5.63 1.52
N ILE A 12 -14.34 -6.63 2.30
CA ILE A 12 -14.89 -7.89 1.80
C ILE A 12 -16.23 -7.66 1.09
N SER A 13 -17.00 -6.63 1.48
CA SER A 13 -18.31 -6.33 0.89
C SER A 13 -18.19 -5.94 -0.58
N ALA A 14 -17.06 -5.34 -0.96
CA ALA A 14 -16.73 -5.03 -2.35
C ALA A 14 -16.74 -6.28 -3.25
N GLY A 15 -16.40 -7.46 -2.71
CA GLY A 15 -16.41 -8.73 -3.46
C GLY A 15 -17.80 -9.21 -3.87
N PHE A 16 -18.86 -8.71 -3.23
CA PHE A 16 -20.23 -9.17 -3.41
C PHE A 16 -21.11 -8.17 -4.16
N VAL A 17 -20.55 -7.02 -4.56
CA VAL A 17 -21.29 -6.01 -5.32
C VAL A 17 -21.64 -6.56 -6.70
N GLY A 18 -22.94 -6.72 -6.98
CA GLY A 18 -23.45 -7.09 -8.31
C GLY A 18 -23.34 -8.58 -8.67
N ILE A 19 -22.99 -9.46 -7.72
CA ILE A 19 -22.84 -10.91 -7.97
C ILE A 19 -23.81 -11.70 -7.10
N THR A 20 -24.62 -12.56 -7.73
CA THR A 20 -25.64 -13.39 -7.05
C THR A 20 -25.17 -14.79 -6.67
N SER A 21 -24.08 -15.27 -7.27
CA SER A 21 -23.56 -16.64 -7.07
C SER A 21 -22.14 -16.62 -6.52
N TYR A 22 -21.87 -17.39 -5.47
CA TYR A 22 -20.54 -17.46 -4.86
C TYR A 22 -19.53 -18.12 -5.80
N ARG A 23 -18.59 -17.33 -6.31
CA ARG A 23 -17.45 -17.76 -7.13
C ARG A 23 -16.17 -17.18 -6.52
N PRO A 24 -15.37 -17.98 -5.79
CA PRO A 24 -14.24 -17.48 -5.00
C PRO A 24 -13.28 -16.57 -5.78
N LEU A 25 -12.97 -16.94 -7.03
CA LEU A 25 -12.06 -16.17 -7.88
C LEU A 25 -12.59 -14.77 -8.21
N VAL A 26 -13.88 -14.64 -8.53
CA VAL A 26 -14.46 -13.33 -8.93
C VAL A 26 -14.52 -12.38 -7.73
N HIS A 27 -14.94 -12.89 -6.57
CA HIS A 27 -15.01 -12.11 -5.34
C HIS A 27 -13.61 -11.66 -4.91
N GLY A 28 -12.62 -12.55 -5.02
CA GLY A 28 -11.22 -12.22 -4.73
C GLY A 28 -10.68 -11.10 -5.61
N ILE A 29 -10.98 -11.11 -6.91
CA ILE A 29 -10.57 -10.05 -7.85
C ILE A 29 -11.24 -8.72 -7.50
N LEU A 30 -12.55 -8.69 -7.22
CA LEU A 30 -13.24 -7.45 -6.84
C LEU A 30 -12.66 -6.86 -5.55
N ILE A 31 -12.44 -7.69 -4.53
CA ILE A 31 -11.82 -7.27 -3.26
C ILE A 31 -10.41 -6.74 -3.52
N ALA A 32 -9.62 -7.40 -4.35
CA ALA A 32 -8.27 -6.96 -4.68
C ALA A 32 -8.26 -5.61 -5.42
N ILE A 33 -9.14 -5.44 -6.41
CA ILE A 33 -9.29 -4.17 -7.15
C ILE A 33 -9.69 -3.05 -6.20
N GLN A 34 -10.66 -3.27 -5.31
CA GLN A 34 -11.07 -2.25 -4.35
C GLN A 34 -9.96 -1.91 -3.35
N THR A 35 -9.24 -2.93 -2.87
CA THR A 35 -8.20 -2.79 -1.84
C THR A 35 -6.95 -2.08 -2.37
N PHE A 36 -6.51 -2.43 -3.58
CA PHE A 36 -5.25 -1.93 -4.15
C PHE A 36 -5.44 -0.86 -5.22
N GLY A 37 -6.64 -0.73 -5.81
CA GLY A 37 -6.91 0.14 -6.95
C GLY A 37 -6.60 1.61 -6.67
N GLY A 38 -6.99 2.13 -5.51
CA GLY A 38 -6.68 3.52 -5.15
C GLY A 38 -5.18 3.80 -5.12
N ARG A 39 -4.40 2.88 -4.54
CA ARG A 39 -2.93 3.01 -4.47
C ARG A 39 -2.29 2.89 -5.86
N PHE A 40 -2.77 1.95 -6.67
CA PHE A 40 -2.32 1.76 -8.05
C PHE A 40 -2.55 3.01 -8.90
N LEU A 41 -3.72 3.65 -8.79
CA LEU A 41 -4.02 4.89 -9.51
C LEU A 41 -3.13 6.05 -9.08
N THR A 42 -2.82 6.19 -7.78
CA THR A 42 -1.87 7.21 -7.31
C THR A 42 -0.47 7.01 -7.89
N TYR A 43 0.00 5.76 -7.97
CA TYR A 43 1.28 5.45 -8.61
C TYR A 43 1.26 5.73 -10.12
N LEU A 44 0.16 5.41 -10.81
CA LEU A 44 0.02 5.71 -12.23
C LEU A 44 0.04 7.23 -12.48
N ALA A 45 -0.68 8.00 -11.66
CA ALA A 45 -0.65 9.47 -11.72
C ALA A 45 0.76 10.02 -11.48
N TYR A 46 1.52 9.44 -10.54
CA TYR A 46 2.91 9.81 -10.30
C TYR A 46 3.80 9.59 -11.54
N LEU A 47 3.67 8.45 -12.25
CA LEU A 47 4.42 8.23 -13.51
C LEU A 47 4.07 9.25 -14.56
N MET A 48 2.78 9.58 -14.70
CA MET A 48 2.37 10.61 -15.66
C MET A 48 2.99 11.96 -15.34
N HIS A 49 3.07 12.36 -14.06
CA HIS A 49 3.76 13.59 -13.67
C HIS A 49 5.26 13.56 -13.94
N VAL A 50 5.92 12.41 -13.73
CA VAL A 50 7.35 12.23 -14.06
C VAL A 50 7.60 12.42 -15.55
N ILE A 51 6.76 11.83 -16.40
CA ILE A 51 6.88 11.93 -17.86
C ILE A 51 6.57 13.36 -18.34
N SER A 52 5.57 14.01 -17.75
CA SER A 52 5.12 15.36 -18.14
C SER A 52 6.05 16.50 -17.68
N LYS A 53 7.15 16.20 -16.97
CA LYS A 53 8.15 17.18 -16.47
C LYS A 53 7.54 18.33 -15.68
N ASP A 54 6.58 18.00 -14.82
CA ASP A 54 5.90 18.98 -13.99
C ASP A 54 6.84 19.51 -12.88
N GLU A 55 6.87 20.84 -12.68
CA GLU A 55 7.70 21.49 -11.66
C GLU A 55 7.27 21.12 -10.23
N GLN A 56 6.10 20.51 -10.05
CA GLN A 56 5.57 20.10 -8.75
C GLN A 56 6.18 18.82 -8.16
N LYS A 57 7.30 18.32 -8.72
CA LYS A 57 7.98 17.11 -8.25
C LYS A 57 8.30 17.14 -6.74
N GLU A 58 8.77 18.27 -6.23
CA GLU A 58 9.14 18.41 -4.82
C GLU A 58 7.92 18.24 -3.89
N ARG A 59 6.78 18.83 -4.25
CA ARG A 59 5.54 18.74 -3.47
C ARG A 59 5.02 17.30 -3.41
N TRP A 60 5.10 16.57 -4.52
CA TRP A 60 4.74 15.15 -4.57
C TRP A 60 5.67 14.29 -3.71
N GLN A 61 6.99 14.55 -3.76
CA GLN A 61 7.96 13.85 -2.93
C GLN A 61 7.73 14.11 -1.42
N GLN A 62 7.45 15.36 -1.04
CA GLN A 62 7.12 15.71 0.34
C GLN A 62 5.84 14.99 0.81
N SER A 63 4.80 14.98 -0.04
CA SER A 63 3.53 14.32 0.27
C SER A 63 3.70 12.80 0.45
N LEU A 64 4.48 12.16 -0.43
CA LEU A 64 4.84 10.74 -0.31
C LEU A 64 5.67 10.46 0.95
N CYS A 65 6.62 11.33 1.29
CA CYS A 65 7.43 11.22 2.50
C CYS A 65 6.56 11.29 3.76
N ILE A 66 5.68 12.28 3.86
CA ILE A 66 4.74 12.42 4.99
C ILE A 66 3.85 11.16 5.11
N TRP A 67 3.32 10.68 3.99
CA TRP A 67 2.51 9.46 3.97
C TRP A 67 3.29 8.24 4.48
N TRP A 68 4.52 8.03 4.00
CA TRP A 68 5.40 6.96 4.48
C TRP A 68 5.74 7.10 5.96
N CYS A 69 6.04 8.31 6.44
CA CYS A 69 6.31 8.58 7.86
C CYS A 69 5.12 8.19 8.74
N ILE A 70 3.91 8.57 8.36
CA ILE A 70 2.68 8.20 9.09
C ILE A 70 2.51 6.68 9.10
N ARG A 71 2.71 6.01 7.95
CA ARG A 71 2.57 4.55 7.86
C ARG A 71 3.61 3.81 8.73
N LEU A 72 4.87 4.24 8.73
CA LEU A 72 5.92 3.67 9.57
C LEU A 72 5.65 3.93 11.06
N ALA A 73 5.16 5.11 11.42
CA ALA A 73 4.77 5.43 12.79
C ALA A 73 3.62 4.52 13.28
N THR A 74 2.62 4.23 12.43
CA THR A 74 1.54 3.31 12.81
C THR A 74 2.06 1.90 13.07
N ILE A 75 2.98 1.39 12.24
CA ILE A 75 3.55 0.05 12.42
C ILE A 75 4.44 -0.01 13.64
N SER A 76 5.24 1.03 13.90
CA SER A 76 6.08 1.10 15.09
C SER A 76 5.23 1.10 16.36
N LEU A 77 4.10 1.81 16.37
CA LEU A 77 3.14 1.75 17.48
C LEU A 77 2.58 0.33 17.68
N TYR A 78 2.24 -0.39 16.61
CA TYR A 78 1.81 -1.79 16.72
C TYR A 78 2.93 -2.69 17.30
N LEU A 79 4.17 -2.52 16.83
CA LEU A 79 5.32 -3.28 17.35
C LEU A 79 5.59 -2.97 18.83
N VAL A 80 5.52 -1.71 19.23
CA VAL A 80 5.66 -1.29 20.64
C VAL A 80 4.55 -1.92 21.49
N ASN A 81 3.30 -1.91 21.04
CA ASN A 81 2.20 -2.54 21.78
C ASN A 81 2.39 -4.06 21.92
N VAL A 82 2.79 -4.75 20.83
CA VAL A 82 3.04 -6.19 20.85
C VAL A 82 4.22 -6.56 21.74
N THR A 83 5.29 -5.77 21.73
CA THR A 83 6.48 -6.00 22.58
C THR A 83 6.18 -5.73 24.05
N TRP A 84 5.42 -4.67 24.37
CA TRP A 84 5.01 -4.34 25.73
C TRP A 84 4.13 -5.42 26.36
N GLN A 85 3.13 -5.89 25.62
CA GLN A 85 2.13 -6.84 26.11
C GLN A 85 2.50 -8.30 25.77
N ARG A 86 3.78 -8.59 25.46
CA ARG A 86 4.31 -9.90 25.04
C ARG A 86 3.92 -11.07 25.95
N HIS A 87 3.82 -10.82 27.25
CA HIS A 87 3.53 -11.85 28.27
C HIS A 87 2.03 -12.19 28.39
N HIS A 88 1.16 -11.44 27.72
CA HIS A 88 -0.27 -11.71 27.72
C HIS A 88 -0.61 -12.76 26.65
N LEU A 89 -1.20 -13.90 27.07
CA LEU A 89 -1.53 -15.05 26.20
C LEU A 89 -2.41 -14.70 24.99
N PHE A 90 -3.11 -13.57 25.02
CA PHE A 90 -3.98 -13.10 23.93
C PHE A 90 -3.28 -12.23 22.88
N ILE A 91 -2.03 -11.81 23.09
CA ILE A 91 -1.41 -10.89 22.14
C ILE A 91 -1.13 -11.57 20.80
N TRP A 92 -0.67 -12.82 20.85
CA TRP A 92 -0.28 -13.57 19.68
C TRP A 92 -1.48 -14.00 18.82
N SER A 93 -2.64 -14.21 19.43
CA SER A 93 -3.86 -14.54 18.68
C SER A 93 -4.58 -13.32 18.12
N VAL A 94 -4.56 -12.18 18.83
CA VAL A 94 -5.34 -10.99 18.46
C VAL A 94 -4.53 -9.99 17.63
N PHE A 95 -3.22 -9.86 17.86
CA PHE A 95 -2.40 -8.81 17.24
C PHE A 95 -1.44 -9.36 16.18
N THR A 96 -0.94 -10.59 16.30
CA THR A 96 -0.01 -11.15 15.30
C THR A 96 -0.64 -11.29 13.91
N PRO A 97 -1.88 -11.76 13.74
CA PRO A 97 -2.50 -11.78 12.41
C PRO A 97 -2.54 -10.38 11.79
N LYS A 98 -2.88 -9.35 12.58
CA LYS A 98 -2.98 -7.96 12.11
C LYS A 98 -1.63 -7.39 11.72
N LEU A 99 -0.61 -7.60 12.56
CA LEU A 99 0.75 -7.16 12.29
C LEU A 99 1.30 -7.83 11.02
N LEU A 100 0.98 -9.12 10.80
CA LEU A 100 1.37 -9.83 9.59
C LEU A 100 0.68 -9.26 8.34
N TYR A 101 -0.63 -8.96 8.41
CA TYR A 101 -1.35 -8.34 7.29
C TYR A 101 -0.80 -6.94 6.95
N GLU A 102 -0.62 -6.07 7.95
CA GLU A 102 -0.06 -4.73 7.74
C GLU A 102 1.39 -4.81 7.24
N GLY A 103 2.18 -5.75 7.76
CA GLY A 103 3.54 -6.03 7.29
C GLY A 103 3.58 -6.48 5.84
N ALA A 104 2.69 -7.41 5.44
CA ALA A 104 2.57 -7.85 4.05
C ALA A 104 2.17 -6.70 3.12
N HIS A 105 1.22 -5.85 3.54
CA HIS A 105 0.84 -4.66 2.77
C HIS A 105 2.03 -3.70 2.57
N VAL A 106 2.82 -3.44 3.62
CA VAL A 106 3.99 -2.57 3.52
C VAL A 106 5.09 -3.18 2.67
N PHE A 107 5.28 -4.50 2.75
CA PHE A 107 6.22 -5.20 1.88
C PHE A 107 5.85 -5.05 0.40
N ILE A 108 4.57 -5.27 0.04
CA ILE A 108 4.08 -5.09 -1.34
C ILE A 108 4.26 -3.63 -1.79
N LEU A 109 3.92 -2.67 -0.92
CA LEU A 109 4.05 -1.25 -1.25
C LEU A 109 5.51 -0.83 -1.44
N CYS A 110 6.42 -1.34 -0.61
CA CYS A 110 7.86 -1.12 -0.74
C CYS A 110 8.37 -1.64 -2.08
N PHE A 111 7.98 -2.87 -2.45
CA PHE A 111 8.31 -3.45 -3.75
C PHE A 111 7.80 -2.60 -4.91
N LEU A 112 6.54 -2.15 -4.85
CA LEU A 112 5.98 -1.25 -5.87
C LEU A 112 6.72 0.09 -5.94
N THR A 113 7.02 0.74 -4.80
CA THR A 113 7.80 1.99 -4.82
C THR A 113 9.19 1.81 -5.41
N PHE A 114 9.86 0.71 -5.11
CA PHE A 114 11.17 0.40 -5.66
C PHE A 114 11.12 0.19 -7.17
N PHE A 115 10.11 -0.55 -7.65
CA PHE A 115 9.87 -0.73 -9.08
C PHE A 115 9.66 0.62 -9.78
N MET A 116 8.80 1.48 -9.21
CA MET A 116 8.47 2.80 -9.77
C MET A 116 9.67 3.73 -9.80
N TRP A 117 10.48 3.74 -8.73
CA TRP A 117 11.74 4.49 -8.69
C TRP A 117 12.73 3.99 -9.75
N SER A 118 12.80 2.67 -9.97
CA SER A 118 13.64 2.10 -11.02
C SER A 118 13.18 2.54 -12.41
N VAL A 119 11.86 2.59 -12.66
CA VAL A 119 11.29 3.10 -13.92
C VAL A 119 11.60 4.58 -14.13
N GLU A 120 11.45 5.42 -13.09
CA GLU A 120 11.80 6.85 -13.17
C GLU A 120 13.27 7.05 -13.56
N LYS A 121 14.18 6.29 -12.93
CA LYS A 121 15.62 6.36 -13.23
C LYS A 121 15.93 5.87 -14.64
N ALA A 122 15.33 4.77 -15.08
CA ALA A 122 15.48 4.27 -16.45
C ALA A 122 14.99 5.29 -17.48
N CYS A 123 13.83 5.91 -17.25
CA CYS A 123 13.27 6.93 -18.13
C CYS A 123 14.18 8.16 -18.22
N THR A 124 14.70 8.64 -17.09
CA THR A 124 15.65 9.76 -17.05
C THR A 124 16.94 9.44 -17.79
N LEU A 125 17.48 8.22 -17.65
CA LEU A 125 18.70 7.80 -18.34
C LEU A 125 18.49 7.74 -19.86
N LEU A 126 17.36 7.18 -20.32
CA LEU A 126 17.00 7.15 -21.74
C LEU A 126 16.91 8.56 -22.33
N GLU A 127 16.26 9.51 -21.65
CA GLU A 127 16.21 10.90 -22.11
C GLU A 127 17.59 11.55 -22.20
N VAL A 128 18.49 11.26 -21.26
CA VAL A 128 19.86 11.77 -21.30
C VAL A 128 20.60 11.19 -22.50
N THR A 129 20.50 9.87 -22.75
CA THR A 129 21.15 9.22 -23.90
C THR A 129 20.64 9.78 -25.24
N TYR A 130 19.32 9.92 -25.42
CA TYR A 130 18.74 10.48 -26.66
C TYR A 130 19.03 11.97 -26.90
N ARG A 131 19.43 12.72 -25.87
CA ARG A 131 19.82 14.14 -26.02
C ARG A 131 21.24 14.31 -26.58
N PHE A 132 22.08 13.27 -26.49
CA PHE A 132 23.49 13.32 -26.92
C PHE A 132 23.74 12.67 -28.30
N GLU A 133 22.72 12.05 -28.91
CA GLU A 133 22.70 11.66 -30.34
C GLU A 133 22.03 12.74 -31.19
#